data_AF-A0A382NI58-F1
#
_entry.id   AF-A0A382NI58-F1
#
_cell.length_a   1.000
_cell.length_b   1.000
_cell.length_c   1.000
_cell.angle_alpha   90.00
_cell.angle_beta   90.00
_cell.angle_gamma   90.00
#
_symmetry.space_group_name_H-M   'P 1'
#
loop_
_entity.id
_entity.type
_entity.pdbx_description
1 polymer ?
#
loop_
_entity_poly.entity_id
_entity_poly.type
_entity_poly.pdbx_seq_one_letter_code
_entity_poly.pdbx_strand_id
1 'polypeptide(L)' 'MEDTVTESTRITAVGGKTVNHLYTWERIYHFSCGNCKNWWSYATEEDSYKWKSRKMTCPHCGHYSTIQPNPEFIKKS' A
#
# COMPACT_ATOMS: atom_id res chain seq x y z
N MET A 1 18.09 -27.71 6.34
CA MET A 1 17.08 -27.73 5.28
C MET A 1 16.43 -26.37 5.34
N GLU A 2 16.69 -25.55 4.32
CA GLU A 2 16.20 -24.17 4.27
C GLU A 2 14.70 -24.21 3.93
N ASP A 3 13.86 -23.78 4.88
CA ASP A 3 12.42 -23.68 4.65
C ASP A 3 12.15 -22.53 3.69
N THR A 4 12.09 -22.87 2.40
CA THR A 4 11.62 -21.98 1.34
C THR A 4 10.12 -21.81 1.52
N VAL A 5 9.73 -20.75 2.24
CA VAL A 5 8.35 -20.28 2.30
C VAL A 5 7.98 -19.84 0.88
N THR A 6 7.33 -20.73 0.13
CA THR A 6 6.73 -20.36 -1.15
C THR A 6 5.54 -19.44 -0.87
N GLU A 7 5.37 -18.42 -1.71
CA GLU A 7 4.30 -17.42 -1.68
C GLU A 7 2.87 -17.99 -1.88
N SER A 8 2.64 -19.27 -1.59
CA SER A 8 1.32 -19.92 -1.59
C SER A 8 0.70 -20.02 -0.19
N THR A 9 1.38 -19.51 0.84
CA THR A 9 0.96 -19.60 2.25
C THR A 9 -0.13 -18.58 2.65
N ARG A 10 -0.59 -17.70 1.76
CA ARG A 10 -1.54 -16.62 2.12
C ARG A 10 -2.95 -17.11 2.51
N ILE A 11 -3.28 -18.39 2.31
CA ILE A 11 -4.56 -18.98 2.74
C ILE A 11 -4.35 -20.34 3.41
N THR A 12 -3.35 -20.47 4.29
CA THR A 12 -3.36 -21.62 5.22
C THR A 12 -3.98 -21.17 6.52
N ALA A 13 -5.24 -21.53 6.69
CA ALA A 13 -5.89 -21.58 7.99
C ALA A 13 -4.98 -22.29 8.98
N VAL A 14 -4.41 -21.54 9.92
CA VAL A 14 -3.67 -22.10 11.04
C VAL A 14 -4.69 -22.87 11.88
N GLY A 15 -4.68 -24.21 11.80
CA GLY A 15 -5.31 -25.06 12.80
C GLY A 15 -6.72 -25.61 12.55
N GLY A 16 -7.22 -25.73 11.30
CA GLY A 16 -8.32 -26.66 11.01
C GLY A 16 -9.43 -26.15 10.08
N LYS A 17 -9.80 -27.01 9.12
CA LYS A 17 -10.93 -26.97 8.18
C LYS A 17 -11.65 -25.62 8.01
N THR A 18 -11.31 -24.88 6.96
CA THR A 18 -12.14 -23.78 6.43
C THR A 18 -13.04 -24.30 5.33
N VAL A 19 -14.36 -24.31 5.57
CA VAL A 19 -15.40 -24.63 4.56
C VAL A 19 -15.83 -23.40 3.74
N ASN A 20 -15.35 -22.20 4.10
CA ASN A 20 -15.76 -20.93 3.50
C ASN A 20 -14.60 -20.23 2.78
N HIS A 21 -14.92 -19.41 1.77
CA HIS A 21 -13.96 -18.53 1.12
C HIS A 21 -13.46 -17.45 2.07
N LEU A 22 -12.14 -17.23 2.11
CA LEU A 22 -11.50 -16.13 2.81
C LEU A 22 -11.07 -15.07 1.78
N TYR A 23 -11.24 -13.80 2.12
CA TYR A 23 -10.77 -12.69 1.31
C TYR A 23 -9.91 -11.74 2.15
N THR A 24 -8.94 -11.12 1.50
CA THR A 24 -8.17 -9.97 2.00
C THR A 24 -8.33 -8.84 1.00
N TRP A 25 -8.26 -7.59 1.45
CA TRP A 25 -8.35 -6.43 0.58
C TRP A 25 -7.30 -5.41 0.97
N GLU A 26 -6.83 -4.66 -0.03
CA GLU A 26 -5.88 -3.57 0.17
C GLU A 26 -6.24 -2.39 -0.74
N ARG A 27 -5.88 -1.18 -0.30
CA ARG A 27 -5.93 0.04 -1.10
C ARG A 27 -4.52 0.41 -1.51
N ILE A 28 -4.33 0.65 -2.80
CA ILE A 28 -3.04 1.04 -3.37
C ILE A 28 -3.07 2.51 -3.78
N TYR A 29 -2.16 3.29 -3.21
CA TYR A 29 -1.95 4.69 -3.54
C TYR A 29 -0.73 4.84 -4.45
N HIS A 30 -0.89 5.57 -5.55
CA HIS A 30 0.18 5.92 -6.47
C HIS A 30 0.64 7.36 -6.20
N PHE A 31 1.91 7.53 -5.86
CA PHE A 31 2.51 8.82 -5.55
C PHE A 31 3.52 9.22 -6.61
N SER A 32 3.67 10.53 -6.81
CA SER A 32 4.73 11.11 -7.63
C SER A 32 5.56 12.07 -6.78
N CYS A 33 6.88 11.97 -6.88
CA CYS A 33 7.78 12.84 -6.12
C CYS A 33 7.77 14.25 -6.69
N GLY A 34 7.47 15.25 -5.85
CA GLY A 34 7.57 16.65 -6.23
C GLY A 34 8.99 17.08 -6.63
N ASN A 35 10.03 16.40 -6.14
CA ASN A 35 11.43 16.70 -6.39
C ASN A 35 12.00 15.93 -7.61
N CYS A 36 12.14 14.61 -7.51
CA CYS A 36 12.80 13.80 -8.56
C CYS A 36 11.86 13.27 -9.66
N LYS A 37 10.56 13.54 -9.57
CA LYS A 37 9.52 13.13 -10.53
C LYS A 37 9.30 11.61 -10.71
N ASN A 38 10.08 10.77 -10.03
CA ASN A 38 9.82 9.34 -9.94
C ASN A 38 8.54 9.05 -9.14
N TRP A 39 7.92 7.91 -9.42
CA TRP A 39 6.71 7.46 -8.76
C TRP A 39 6.97 6.25 -7.85
N TRP A 40 6.06 6.01 -6.91
CA TRP A 40 6.03 4.80 -6.09
C TRP A 40 4.60 4.48 -5.65
N SER A 41 4.37 3.23 -5.21
CA SER A 41 3.09 2.80 -4.67
C SER A 41 3.18 2.46 -3.18
N TYR A 42 2.07 2.63 -2.47
CA TYR A 42 1.90 2.19 -1.08
C TYR A 42 0.58 1.46 -0.94
N ALA A 43 0.65 0.19 -0.56
CA ALA A 43 -0.51 -0.63 -0.26
C ALA A 43 -0.83 -0.57 1.24
N THR A 44 -2.12 -0.45 1.58
CA THR A 44 -2.58 -0.40 2.97
C THR A 44 -4.00 -0.96 3.11
N GLU A 45 -4.29 -1.57 4.24
CA GLU A 45 -5.63 -1.96 4.66
C GLU A 45 -6.35 -0.82 5.41
N GLU A 46 -5.62 0.25 5.78
CA GLU A 46 -6.21 1.40 6.48
C GLU A 46 -7.08 2.25 5.54
N ASP A 47 -8.38 2.35 5.86
CA ASP A 47 -9.30 3.29 5.20
C ASP A 47 -9.35 4.68 5.89
N SER A 48 -8.45 4.96 6.83
CA SER A 48 -8.56 6.21 7.58
C SER A 48 -8.11 7.42 6.74
N TYR A 49 -8.98 8.40 6.53
CA TYR A 49 -8.62 9.64 5.78
C TYR A 49 -7.40 10.37 6.39
N LYS A 50 -7.05 10.07 7.64
CA LYS A 50 -5.90 10.63 8.38
C LYS A 50 -4.56 10.40 7.68
N TRP A 51 -4.41 9.36 6.85
CA TRP A 51 -3.13 9.14 6.17
C TRP A 51 -2.82 10.27 5.16
N LYS A 52 -3.83 10.98 4.64
CA LYS A 52 -3.68 12.07 3.65
C LYS A 52 -2.93 13.30 4.18
N SER A 53 -2.76 13.45 5.49
CA SER A 53 -2.00 14.55 6.10
C SER A 53 -0.60 14.13 6.57
N ARG A 54 -0.16 12.91 6.24
CA ARG A 54 1.16 12.41 6.65
C ARG A 54 2.29 13.03 5.82
N LYS A 55 3.45 13.12 6.44
CA LYS A 55 4.71 13.34 5.72
C LYS A 55 5.31 11.99 5.33
N MET A 56 5.88 11.92 4.13
CA MET A 56 6.58 10.74 3.64
C MET A 56 7.92 11.13 3.01
N THR A 57 8.87 10.20 3.10
CA THR A 57 10.15 10.28 2.43
C THR A 57 10.04 9.59 1.07
N CYS A 58 10.45 10.26 0.00
CA CYS A 58 10.57 9.64 -1.30
C CYS A 58 11.65 8.55 -1.27
N PRO A 59 11.34 7.30 -1.64
CA PRO A 59 12.31 6.20 -1.57
C PRO A 59 13.45 6.35 -2.59
N HIS A 60 13.26 7.17 -3.63
CA HIS A 60 14.25 7.33 -4.71
C HIS A 60 15.28 8.42 -4.44
N CYS A 61 14.89 9.52 -3.78
CA CYS A 61 15.76 10.69 -3.60
C CYS A 61 15.83 11.24 -2.16
N GLY A 62 15.14 10.60 -1.21
CA GLY A 62 15.14 11.02 0.20
C GLY A 62 14.36 12.31 0.49
N HIS A 63 13.68 12.91 -0.50
CA HIS A 63 12.89 14.13 -0.27
C HIS A 63 11.73 13.86 0.70
N TYR A 64 11.71 14.58 1.82
CA TYR A 64 10.71 14.43 2.88
C TYR A 64 9.71 15.59 2.84
N SER A 65 8.44 15.29 2.55
CA SER A 65 7.39 16.30 2.44
C SER A 65 6.02 15.76 2.80
N THR A 66 5.06 16.66 3.02
CA THR A 66 3.65 16.31 3.22
C THR A 66 3.07 15.79 1.91
N ILE A 67 2.43 14.62 1.95
CA ILE A 67 1.72 14.11 0.77
C ILE A 67 0.44 14.90 0.57
N GLN A 68 0.07 15.13 -0.70
CA GLN A 68 -1.16 15.83 -1.05
C GLN A 68 -1.89 15.05 -2.14
N PRO A 69 -3.23 15.02 -2.12
CA PRO A 69 -4.00 14.42 -3.20
C PRO A 69 -3.72 15.19 -4.49
N ASN A 70 -3.59 14.45 -5.59
CA ASN A 70 -3.44 15.06 -6.91
C ASN A 70 -4.73 15.85 -7.25
N PRO A 71 -4.65 17.17 -7.52
CA PRO A 71 -5.81 17.98 -7.86
C PRO A 71 -6.62 17.43 -9.04
N GLU A 72 -5.93 16.84 -10.03
CA GLU A 72 -6.57 16.25 -11.22
C GLU A 72 -7.34 14.95 -10.90
N PHE A 73 -6.95 14.25 -9.83
CA PHE A 73 -7.69 13.09 -9.34
C PHE A 73 -8.97 13.51 -8.61
N ILE A 74 -8.91 14.59 -7.82
CA ILE A 74 -10.07 15.11 -7.08
C ILE A 74 -11.19 15.55 -8.04
N LYS A 75 -10.85 16.20 -9.15
CA LYS A 75 -11.84 16.67 -10.14
C LYS A 75 -12.66 15.55 -10.80
N LYS A 76 -12.17 14.31 -10.77
CA LYS A 76 -12.79 13.15 -11.44
C LYS A 76 -13.59 12.26 -10.49
N SER A 77 -13.54 12.51 -9.19
CA SER A 77 -14.16 11.67 -8.15
C SER A 77 -15.53 12.18 -7.72
#